data_AF-A0A3B1D5I6-F1
#
_entry.id   AF-A0A3B1D5I6-F1
#
_cell.length_a   1.000
_cell.length_b   1.000
_cell.length_c   1.000
_cell.angle_alpha   90.00
_cell.angle_beta   90.00
_cell.angle_gamma   90.00
#
_symmetry.space_group_name_H-M   'P 1'
#
loop_
_entity.id
_entity.type
_entity.pdbx_description
1 polymer ?
#
loop_
_entity_poly.entity_id
_entity_poly.type
_entity_poly.pdbx_seq_one_letter_code
_entity_poly.pdbx_strand_id
1 'polypeptide(L)'
;MVIMKQVRIGNQTAFSASSLTLPFEYAVANGFDAFEWFPDKHESGEGWDVSDLGTETRCYIKDTAVAHDIALSVHASLKANPMIPEAH
;
A
#
# COMPACT_ATOMS: atom_id res chain seq x y z
N MET A 1 19.19 26.27 -4.78
CA MET A 1 18.35 25.46 -3.87
C MET A 1 18.87 24.04 -3.96
N VAL A 2 19.57 23.57 -2.93
CA VAL A 2 20.00 22.16 -2.88
C VAL A 2 18.74 21.36 -2.59
N ILE A 3 18.30 20.52 -3.52
CA ILE A 3 17.27 19.52 -3.23
C ILE A 3 17.93 18.55 -2.26
N MET A 4 17.74 18.77 -0.96
CA MET A 4 18.01 17.72 0.02
C MET A 4 17.03 16.60 -0.33
N LYS A 5 17.55 15.44 -0.74
CA LYS A 5 16.70 14.25 -0.89
C LYS A 5 16.12 13.95 0.50
N GLN A 6 14.86 14.31 0.69
CA GLN A 6 14.13 13.98 1.89
C GLN A 6 13.93 12.46 1.89
N VAL A 7 14.37 11.80 2.97
CA VAL A 7 14.07 10.40 3.18
C VAL A 7 12.58 10.29 3.44
N ARG A 8 11.87 9.54 2.60
CA ARG A 8 10.46 9.24 2.81
C ARG A 8 10.32 8.07 3.79
N ILE A 9 9.47 8.24 4.80
CA ILE A 9 9.13 7.29 5.84
C ILE A 9 7.65 6.94 5.70
N GLY A 10 7.37 5.65 5.74
CA GLY A 10 6.02 5.13 5.55
C GLY A 10 5.76 3.85 6.32
N ASN A 11 4.51 3.40 6.22
CA ASN A 11 4.05 2.09 6.65
C ASN A 11 3.43 1.35 5.45
N GLN A 12 2.78 0.21 5.73
CA GLN A 12 2.17 -0.64 4.72
C GLN A 12 0.83 -1.20 5.20
N THR A 13 0.11 -1.91 4.33
CA THR A 13 -1.06 -2.69 4.75
C THR A 13 -0.72 -3.70 5.84
N ALA A 14 -1.72 -4.08 6.64
CA ALA A 14 -1.57 -5.10 7.67
C ALA A 14 -2.76 -6.05 7.62
N PHE A 15 -2.50 -7.36 7.60
CA PHE A 15 -3.57 -8.37 7.64
C PHE A 15 -4.38 -8.33 8.94
N SER A 16 -3.76 -7.84 10.02
CA SER A 16 -4.37 -7.70 11.34
C SER A 16 -5.20 -6.42 11.50
N ALA A 17 -5.23 -5.55 10.48
CA ALA A 17 -6.06 -4.34 10.52
C ALA A 17 -7.54 -4.70 10.39
N SER A 18 -8.39 -4.01 11.14
CA SER A 18 -9.84 -4.25 11.12
C SER A 18 -10.52 -3.82 9.80
N SER A 19 -9.85 -3.01 9.00
CA SER A 19 -10.26 -2.66 7.65
C SER A 19 -9.05 -2.45 6.74
N LEU A 20 -9.31 -2.53 5.44
CA LEU A 20 -8.32 -2.37 4.38
C LEU A 20 -7.61 -1.02 4.39
N THR A 21 -8.39 0.04 4.64
CA THR A 21 -7.93 1.42 4.56
C THR A 21 -7.31 1.92 5.85
N LEU A 22 -7.53 1.24 6.98
CA LEU A 22 -7.07 1.70 8.30
C LEU A 22 -5.56 1.97 8.34
N PRO A 23 -4.65 1.13 7.79
CA PRO A 23 -3.23 1.44 7.79
C PRO A 23 -2.88 2.68 6.97
N PHE A 24 -3.61 2.95 5.88
CA PHE A 24 -3.42 4.13 5.04
C PHE A 24 -3.94 5.39 5.74
N GLU A 25 -5.12 5.33 6.36
CA GLU A 25 -5.67 6.41 7.16
C GLU A 25 -4.76 6.76 8.34
N TYR A 26 -4.15 5.75 8.97
CA TYR A 26 -3.11 5.94 9.97
C TYR A 26 -1.88 6.66 9.40
N ALA A 27 -1.45 6.32 8.18
CA ALA A 27 -0.34 6.97 7.51
C ALA A 27 -0.58 8.48 7.37
N VAL A 28 -1.77 8.83 6.86
CA VAL A 28 -2.24 10.21 6.67
C VAL A 28 -2.32 10.95 8.00
N ALA A 29 -2.95 10.35 9.01
CA ALA A 29 -3.16 10.99 10.31
C ALA A 29 -1.85 11.28 11.07
N ASN A 30 -0.79 10.51 10.80
CA ASN A 30 0.50 10.64 11.49
C ASN A 30 1.58 11.34 10.63
N GLY A 31 1.23 11.83 9.44
CA GLY A 31 2.15 12.61 8.61
C GLY A 31 3.28 11.80 7.98
N PHE A 32 3.04 10.51 7.70
CA PHE A 32 3.95 9.74 6.85
C PHE A 32 3.88 10.25 5.40
N ASP A 33 4.99 10.11 4.66
CA ASP A 33 5.14 10.58 3.28
C ASP A 33 5.38 9.42 2.28
N ALA A 34 5.21 8.17 2.74
CA ALA A 34 5.16 6.96 1.93
C ALA A 34 4.13 5.95 2.47
N PHE A 35 3.58 5.13 1.57
CA PHE A 35 2.73 3.99 1.90
C PHE A 35 2.93 2.85 0.89
N GLU A 36 3.02 1.62 1.39
CA GLU A 36 3.16 0.41 0.56
C GLU A 36 1.93 -0.49 0.68
N TRP A 37 1.44 -0.96 -0.47
CA TRP A 37 0.40 -1.97 -0.53
C TRP A 37 1.00 -3.37 -0.60
N PHE A 38 0.68 -4.22 0.36
CA PHE A 38 1.06 -5.64 0.39
C PHE A 38 -0.11 -6.53 -0.06
N PRO A 39 -0.09 -7.12 -1.28
CA PRO A 39 -1.21 -7.83 -1.90
C PRO A 39 -1.21 -9.35 -1.61
N ASP A 40 -0.84 -9.77 -0.41
CA ASP A 40 -0.82 -11.20 -0.08
C ASP A 40 -1.93 -11.56 0.91
N LYS A 41 -2.90 -12.30 0.39
CA LYS A 41 -3.93 -12.97 1.17
C LYS A 41 -3.46 -14.38 1.53
N HIS A 42 -3.46 -14.69 2.82
CA HIS A 42 -3.12 -15.99 3.37
C HIS A 42 -4.16 -17.05 2.93
N GLU A 43 -3.77 -18.32 2.93
CA GLU A 43 -4.68 -19.44 2.65
C GLU A 43 -5.83 -19.54 3.66
N SER A 44 -5.63 -19.03 4.88
CA SER A 44 -6.67 -18.86 5.92
C SER A 44 -7.74 -17.82 5.56
N GLY A 45 -7.52 -17.03 4.48
CA GLY A 45 -8.38 -15.93 4.06
C GLY A 45 -8.02 -14.57 4.67
N GLU A 46 -7.06 -14.53 5.61
CA GLU A 46 -6.55 -13.30 6.22
C GLU A 46 -5.67 -12.51 5.25
N GLY A 47 -5.61 -11.19 5.40
CA GLY A 47 -4.84 -10.33 4.49
C GLY A 47 -5.66 -9.84 3.31
N TRP A 48 -4.97 -9.33 2.30
CA TRP A 48 -5.59 -8.49 1.28
C TRP A 48 -5.07 -8.84 -0.10
N ASP A 49 -5.98 -8.97 -1.05
CA ASP A 49 -5.70 -9.15 -2.46
C ASP A 49 -5.94 -7.84 -3.23
N VAL A 50 -5.36 -7.72 -4.42
CA VAL A 50 -5.58 -6.58 -5.32
C VAL A 50 -7.06 -6.38 -5.64
N SER A 51 -7.85 -7.47 -5.70
CA SER A 51 -9.30 -7.43 -5.94
C SER A 51 -10.12 -6.89 -4.77
N ASP A 52 -9.56 -6.84 -3.55
CA ASP A 52 -10.24 -6.25 -2.38
C ASP A 52 -10.30 -4.70 -2.48
N LEU A 53 -9.47 -4.09 -3.33
CA LEU A 53 -9.52 -2.65 -3.63
C LEU A 53 -10.44 -2.35 -4.83
N GLY A 54 -11.67 -1.92 -4.54
CA GLY A 54 -12.58 -1.35 -5.52
C GLY A 54 -12.10 -0.01 -6.10
N THR A 55 -12.69 0.38 -7.24
CA THR A 55 -12.36 1.64 -7.93
C THR A 55 -12.50 2.86 -7.03
N GLU A 56 -13.57 2.94 -6.23
CA GLU A 56 -13.81 4.07 -5.33
C GLU A 56 -12.70 4.20 -4.27
N THR A 57 -12.31 3.09 -3.64
CA THR A 57 -11.22 3.06 -2.67
C THR A 57 -9.88 3.44 -3.30
N ARG A 58 -9.60 3.00 -4.54
CA ARG A 58 -8.39 3.38 -5.27
C ARG A 58 -8.35 4.88 -5.58
N CYS A 59 -9.47 5.45 -6.00
CA CYS A 59 -9.59 6.90 -6.21
C CYS A 59 -9.34 7.65 -4.90
N TYR A 60 -9.98 7.22 -3.80
CA TYR A 60 -9.77 7.80 -2.48
C TYR A 60 -8.29 7.77 -2.05
N ILE A 61 -7.62 6.62 -2.14
CA ILE A 61 -6.19 6.49 -1.78
C ILE A 61 -5.34 7.41 -2.65
N LYS A 62 -5.57 7.41 -3.97
CA LYS A 62 -4.82 8.26 -4.91
C LYS A 62 -4.99 9.74 -4.60
N ASP A 63 -6.23 10.21 -4.48
CA ASP A 63 -6.52 11.63 -4.29
C ASP A 63 -5.99 12.12 -2.94
N THR A 64 -6.10 11.30 -1.90
CA THR A 64 -5.53 11.58 -0.58
C THR A 64 -4.00 11.60 -0.62
N ALA A 65 -3.36 10.63 -1.29
CA ALA A 65 -1.91 10.59 -1.41
C ALA A 65 -1.36 11.81 -2.15
N VAL A 66 -2.05 12.28 -3.20
CA VAL A 66 -1.69 13.52 -3.91
C VAL A 66 -1.83 14.74 -2.99
N ALA A 67 -2.92 14.84 -2.22
CA ALA A 67 -3.17 15.96 -1.32
C ALA A 67 -2.14 16.04 -0.17
N HIS A 68 -1.57 14.90 0.25
CA HIS A 68 -0.64 14.79 1.37
C HIS A 68 0.83 14.52 0.96
N ASP A 69 1.15 14.53 -0.35
CA ASP A 69 2.47 14.16 -0.90
C ASP A 69 3.00 12.77 -0.45
N ILE A 70 2.10 11.79 -0.36
CA ILE A 70 2.44 10.41 0.00
C ILE A 70 2.89 9.65 -1.24
N ALA A 71 4.10 9.08 -1.21
CA ALA A 71 4.57 8.15 -2.24
C ALA A 71 3.87 6.81 -2.08
N LEU A 72 3.22 6.33 -3.13
CA LEU A 72 2.57 5.02 -3.14
C LEU A 72 3.46 3.98 -3.82
N SER A 73 3.49 2.79 -3.25
CA SER A 73 4.16 1.61 -3.82
C SER A 73 3.30 0.37 -3.63
N VAL A 74 3.59 -0.66 -4.43
CA VAL A 74 2.94 -1.97 -4.34
C VAL A 74 4.05 -2.99 -4.18
N HIS A 75 4.00 -3.77 -3.10
CA HIS A 75 4.90 -4.88 -2.88
C HIS A 75 4.57 -5.99 -3.89
N ALA A 76 5.59 -6.64 -4.44
CA ALA A 76 5.37 -7.81 -5.29
C ALA A 76 4.79 -8.95 -4.42
N SER A 77 3.81 -9.71 -4.93
CA SER A 77 3.27 -10.84 -4.17
C SER A 77 4.39 -11.80 -3.76
N LEU A 78 4.29 -12.40 -2.58
CA LEU A 78 5.16 -13.49 -2.13
C LEU A 78 5.14 -14.70 -3.08
N LYS A 79 4.06 -14.86 -3.87
CA LYS A 79 3.93 -15.91 -4.88
C LYS A 79 4.64 -15.56 -6.20
N ALA A 80 5.01 -14.29 -6.38
CA ALA A 80 5.66 -13.85 -7.60
C ALA A 80 7.03 -14.52 -7.75
N ASN A 81 7.23 -15.23 -8.86
CA ASN A 81 8.52 -15.81 -9.21
C ASN A 81 9.01 -15.20 -10.52
N PRO A 82 10.04 -14.34 -10.52
CA PRO A 82 10.50 -13.66 -11.73
C PRO A 82 11.09 -14.60 -12.78
N MET A 83 11.34 -15.87 -12.43
CA MET A 83 11.81 -16.90 -13.37
C MET A 83 10.66 -17.67 -14.03
N ILE A 84 9.41 -17.46 -13.61
CA ILE A 84 8.21 -18.13 -14.13
C ILE A 84 7.17 -17.04 -14.43
N PRO A 85 7.01 -16.61 -15.69
CA PRO A 85 6.17 -15.46 -16.06
C PRO A 85 4.71 -15.55 -15.61
N GLU A 86 4.19 -16.76 -15.39
CA GLU A 86 2.80 -16.99 -14.98
C GLU A 86 2.62 -17.10 -13.46
N ALA A 87 3.71 -17.10 -12.68
CA ALA A 87 3.65 -17.16 -11.22
C ALA A 87 3.50 -15.75 -10.65
N HIS A 88 2.25 -15.36 -10.39
CA HIS A 88 1.84 -14.10 -9.76
C HIS A 88 0.84 -14.36 -8.64
#